data_AF-A0A370K7D5-F1
#
_entry.id   AF-A0A370K7D5-F1
#
_cell.length_a   1.000
_cell.length_b   1.000
_cell.length_c   1.000
_cell.angle_alpha   90.00
_cell.angle_beta   90.00
_cell.angle_gamma   90.00
#
_symmetry.space_group_name_H-M   'P 1'
#
loop_
_entity.id
_entity.type
_entity.pdbx_description
1 polymer ?
#
loop_
_entity_poly.entity_id
_entity_poly.type
_entity_poly.pdbx_seq_one_letter_code
_entity_poly.pdbx_strand_id
1 'polypeptide(L)'
;MAVRHFLAMVAVAAALAGCTRVGKDYTARLEARQQAYVAAAGAPVDRIHYFSLWSWEPLADDQLAIYTRSNEAWLVDLDGKCRNLRFTNHIALTSSASEVLVNFDRVLTGPPDPPCFIKQIRPVDLAKLNSPQVGKPRDLESVPRPAK
;
A
#
# COMPACT_ATOMS: atom_id res chain seq x y z
N MET A 1 -6.09 -8.11 52.96
CA MET A 1 -6.50 -8.54 51.60
C MET A 1 -6.69 -7.37 50.63
N ALA A 2 -7.24 -6.22 51.07
CA ALA A 2 -7.50 -5.05 50.22
C ALA A 2 -6.27 -4.53 49.43
N VAL A 3 -5.11 -4.39 50.07
CA VAL A 3 -3.87 -3.89 49.42
C VAL A 3 -3.38 -4.81 48.29
N ARG A 4 -3.57 -6.12 48.45
CA ARG A 4 -3.14 -7.15 47.49
C ARG A 4 -4.08 -7.19 46.28
N HIS A 5 -5.36 -6.91 46.47
CA HIS A 5 -6.33 -6.72 45.38
C HIS A 5 -6.12 -5.39 44.65
N PHE A 6 -5.75 -4.33 45.38
CA PHE A 6 -5.44 -3.02 44.80
C PHE A 6 -4.19 -3.08 43.90
N LEU A 7 -3.11 -3.74 44.36
CA LEU A 7 -1.91 -3.97 43.55
C LEU A 7 -2.18 -4.83 42.31
N ALA A 8 -3.02 -5.86 42.44
CA ALA A 8 -3.43 -6.69 41.30
C ALA A 8 -4.24 -5.87 40.27
N MET A 9 -5.12 -4.97 40.72
CA MET A 9 -5.92 -4.13 39.84
C MET A 9 -5.08 -3.11 39.07
N VAL A 10 -4.08 -2.50 39.73
CA VAL A 10 -3.13 -1.57 39.10
C VAL A 10 -2.25 -2.28 38.06
N ALA A 11 -1.77 -3.49 38.37
CA ALA A 11 -0.97 -4.28 37.42
C ALA A 11 -1.77 -4.63 36.15
N VAL A 12 -3.05 -5.00 36.29
CA VAL A 12 -3.94 -5.29 35.15
C VAL A 12 -4.19 -4.02 34.31
N ALA A 13 -4.43 -2.87 34.96
CA ALA A 13 -4.62 -1.60 34.25
C ALA A 13 -3.37 -1.16 33.47
N ALA A 14 -2.17 -1.37 34.02
CA ALA A 14 -0.92 -1.04 33.35
C ALA A 14 -0.65 -1.94 32.13
N ALA A 15 -1.01 -3.23 32.21
CA ALA A 15 -0.89 -4.16 31.07
C ALA A 15 -1.83 -3.78 29.91
N LEU A 16 -3.06 -3.36 30.20
CA LEU A 16 -4.04 -2.91 29.20
C LEU A 16 -3.61 -1.62 28.48
N ALA A 17 -2.91 -0.71 29.16
CA ALA A 17 -2.39 0.52 28.57
C ALA A 17 -1.23 0.29 27.58
N GLY A 18 -0.56 -0.86 27.63
CA GLY A 18 0.49 -1.23 26.68
C GLY A 18 -0.05 -1.54 25.27
N CYS A 19 -1.19 -2.23 25.18
CA CYS A 19 -1.76 -2.67 23.90
C CYS A 19 -2.25 -1.51 23.03
N THR A 20 -2.77 -0.43 23.63
CA THR A 20 -3.28 0.73 22.88
C THR A 20 -2.17 1.59 22.29
N ARG A 21 -1.03 1.71 22.98
CA ARG A 21 0.15 2.44 22.49
C ARG A 21 0.73 1.80 21.22
N VAL A 22 0.91 0.48 21.25
CA VAL A 22 1.43 -0.28 20.09
C VAL A 22 0.55 -0.09 18.85
N GLY A 23 -0.79 -0.11 19.02
CA GLY A 23 -1.73 0.13 17.93
C GLY A 23 -1.62 1.55 17.35
N LYS A 24 -1.55 2.57 18.21
CA LYS A 24 -1.40 3.97 17.79
C LYS A 24 -0.07 4.23 17.06
N ASP A 25 1.01 3.65 17.56
CA ASP A 25 2.33 3.78 16.92
C ASP A 25 2.38 3.05 15.58
N TYR A 26 1.62 1.96 15.41
CA TYR A 26 1.49 1.28 14.13
C TYR A 26 0.74 2.14 13.09
N THR A 27 -0.43 2.69 13.45
CA THR A 27 -1.20 3.54 12.53
C THR A 27 -0.42 4.79 12.13
N ALA A 28 0.22 5.45 13.10
CA ALA A 28 1.03 6.65 12.85
C ALA A 28 2.20 6.37 11.88
N ARG A 29 2.85 5.20 11.99
CA ARG A 29 3.93 4.80 11.07
C ARG A 29 3.43 4.59 9.64
N LEU A 30 2.24 4.00 9.47
CA LEU A 30 1.65 3.78 8.15
C LEU A 30 1.24 5.10 7.50
N GLU A 31 0.63 6.01 8.25
CA GLU A 31 0.29 7.35 7.78
C GLU A 31 1.54 8.14 7.39
N ALA A 32 2.59 8.11 8.22
CA ALA A 32 3.86 8.75 7.91
C ALA A 32 4.51 8.14 6.65
N ARG A 33 4.41 6.82 6.48
CA ARG A 33 4.89 6.12 5.28
C ARG A 33 4.12 6.59 4.04
N GLN A 34 2.80 6.62 4.09
CA GLN A 34 1.94 7.12 3.02
C GLN A 34 2.30 8.57 2.64
N GLN A 35 2.44 9.45 3.63
CA GLN A 35 2.79 10.85 3.42
C GLN A 35 4.18 11.01 2.80
N ALA A 36 5.15 10.18 3.16
CA ALA A 36 6.48 10.20 2.56
C ALA A 36 6.42 9.91 1.05
N TYR A 37 5.60 8.93 0.61
CA TYR A 37 5.39 8.69 -0.82
C TYR A 37 4.69 9.84 -1.52
N VAL A 38 3.65 10.41 -0.91
CA VAL A 38 2.94 11.57 -1.47
C VAL A 38 3.88 12.77 -1.64
N ALA A 39 4.76 13.02 -0.67
CA ALA A 39 5.75 14.10 -0.74
C ALA A 39 6.87 13.84 -1.75
N ALA A 40 7.21 12.57 -1.98
CA ALA A 40 8.19 12.15 -2.99
C ALA A 40 7.60 12.03 -4.40
N ALA A 41 6.28 12.06 -4.54
CA ALA A 41 5.60 11.91 -5.81
C ALA A 41 5.70 13.18 -6.67
N GLY A 42 5.96 12.99 -7.97
CA GLY A 42 5.97 14.06 -8.97
C GLY A 42 4.59 14.40 -9.52
N ALA A 43 4.59 15.06 -10.68
CA ALA A 43 3.36 15.39 -11.41
C ALA A 43 2.64 14.12 -11.89
N PRO A 44 1.29 14.12 -11.94
CA PRO A 44 0.52 13.00 -12.45
C PRO A 44 0.81 12.73 -13.92
N VAL A 45 0.80 11.45 -14.27
CA VAL A 45 0.94 10.94 -15.64
C VAL A 45 -0.24 10.04 -15.99
N ASP A 46 -0.65 10.05 -17.25
CA ASP A 46 -1.82 9.28 -17.71
C ASP A 46 -1.51 7.81 -17.97
N ARG A 47 -0.24 7.48 -18.18
CA ARG A 47 0.22 6.15 -18.54
C ARG A 47 1.62 5.87 -18.01
N ILE A 48 1.91 4.60 -17.80
CA ILE A 48 3.27 4.09 -17.55
C ILE A 48 3.54 2.89 -18.43
N HIS A 49 4.76 2.81 -18.96
CA HIS A 49 5.27 1.62 -19.62
C HIS A 49 6.21 0.90 -18.66
N TYR A 50 6.13 -0.42 -18.65
CA TYR A 50 7.01 -1.25 -17.83
C TYR A 50 7.54 -2.43 -18.64
N PHE A 51 8.69 -2.95 -18.25
CA PHE A 51 9.24 -4.19 -18.83
C PHE A 51 9.08 -5.37 -17.89
N SER A 52 9.10 -5.09 -16.58
CA SER A 52 8.91 -6.06 -15.51
C SER A 52 8.12 -5.39 -14.38
N LEU A 53 7.39 -6.19 -13.62
CA LEU A 53 6.79 -5.79 -12.36
C LEU A 53 7.65 -6.39 -11.25
N TRP A 54 8.30 -5.53 -10.47
CA TRP A 54 9.31 -5.93 -9.49
C TRP A 54 8.70 -6.23 -8.12
N SER A 55 7.84 -5.34 -7.63
CA SER A 55 7.21 -5.45 -6.31
C SER A 55 6.06 -4.45 -6.18
N TRP A 56 5.34 -4.51 -5.07
CA TRP A 56 4.33 -3.55 -4.68
C TRP A 56 4.26 -3.37 -3.17
N GLU A 57 3.75 -2.22 -2.73
CA GLU A 57 3.52 -1.90 -1.31
C GLU A 57 2.16 -1.19 -1.14
N PRO A 58 1.23 -1.72 -0.33
CA PRO A 58 0.03 -0.99 0.02
C PRO A 58 0.34 0.11 1.01
N LEU A 59 -0.10 1.34 0.71
CA LEU A 59 0.10 2.50 1.57
C LEU A 59 -1.17 2.85 2.34
N ALA A 60 -2.32 2.68 1.69
CA ALA A 60 -3.64 2.85 2.27
C ALA A 60 -4.61 1.82 1.65
N ASP A 61 -5.91 1.96 1.93
CA ASP A 61 -6.95 1.12 1.30
C ASP A 61 -7.19 1.53 -0.16
N ASP A 62 -6.82 2.74 -0.56
CA ASP A 62 -7.04 3.35 -1.87
C ASP A 62 -5.74 3.78 -2.56
N GLN A 63 -4.58 3.42 -2.02
CA GLN A 63 -3.29 3.89 -2.51
C GLN A 63 -2.22 2.82 -2.32
N LEU A 64 -1.41 2.62 -3.36
CA LEU A 64 -0.28 1.68 -3.35
C LEU A 64 0.91 2.24 -4.14
N ALA A 65 2.10 1.75 -3.84
CA ALA A 65 3.29 1.92 -4.65
C ALA A 65 3.51 0.68 -5.52
N ILE A 66 3.75 0.89 -6.81
CA ILE A 66 4.14 -0.16 -7.76
C ILE A 66 5.59 0.06 -8.17
N TYR A 67 6.39 -0.98 -8.08
CA TYR A 67 7.80 -0.97 -8.48
C TYR A 67 7.93 -1.68 -9.82
N THR A 68 8.38 -0.96 -10.84
CA THR A 68 8.71 -1.55 -12.15
C THR A 68 10.17 -1.99 -12.20
N ARG A 69 11.02 -1.41 -11.33
CA ARG A 69 12.43 -1.76 -11.13
C ARG A 69 12.82 -1.52 -9.67
N SER A 70 14.02 -1.93 -9.28
CA SER A 70 14.56 -1.69 -7.94
C SER A 70 14.72 -0.21 -7.58
N ASN A 71 14.85 0.67 -8.59
CA ASN A 71 15.04 2.11 -8.44
C ASN A 71 13.94 2.94 -9.13
N GLU A 72 12.82 2.31 -9.51
CA GLU A 72 11.72 2.97 -10.21
C GLU A 72 10.39 2.57 -9.57
N ALA A 73 9.68 3.57 -9.05
CA ALA A 73 8.41 3.37 -8.36
C ALA A 73 7.37 4.40 -8.79
N TRP A 74 6.12 3.97 -8.70
CA TRP A 74 4.94 4.72 -9.09
C TRP A 74 3.94 4.71 -7.96
N LEU A 75 3.51 5.90 -7.53
CA LEU A 75 2.41 6.06 -6.60
C LEU A 75 1.12 5.99 -7.38
N VAL A 76 0.28 5.04 -7.03
CA VAL A 76 -0.98 4.75 -7.70
C VAL A 76 -2.11 5.04 -6.72
N ASP A 77 -2.98 5.97 -7.11
CA ASP A 77 -4.22 6.27 -6.40
C ASP A 77 -5.36 5.51 -7.10
N LEU A 78 -6.20 4.84 -6.32
CA LEU A 78 -7.34 4.05 -6.79
C LEU A 78 -8.64 4.86 -6.66
N ASP A 79 -9.65 4.47 -7.42
CA ASP A 79 -10.98 5.05 -7.32
C ASP A 79 -11.74 4.49 -6.10
N GLY A 80 -11.45 5.08 -4.94
CA GLY A 80 -12.02 4.70 -3.65
C GLY A 80 -11.30 3.53 -2.98
N LYS A 81 -11.87 3.07 -1.86
CA LYS A 81 -11.26 2.02 -1.04
C LYS A 81 -11.31 0.67 -1.74
N CYS A 82 -10.13 0.13 -2.02
CA CYS A 82 -9.92 -1.18 -2.58
C CYS A 82 -9.97 -2.25 -1.48
N ARG A 83 -10.89 -3.19 -1.63
CA ARG A 83 -11.08 -4.26 -0.65
C ARG A 83 -9.85 -5.16 -0.59
N ASN A 84 -9.44 -5.52 0.63
CA ASN A 84 -8.34 -6.45 0.90
C ASN A 84 -6.93 -5.97 0.49
N LEU A 85 -6.78 -4.74 -0.04
CA LEU A 85 -5.50 -4.23 -0.56
C LEU A 85 -4.36 -4.28 0.45
N ARG A 86 -4.63 -3.96 1.72
CA ARG A 86 -3.61 -3.94 2.78
C ARG A 86 -3.25 -5.31 3.35
N PHE A 87 -4.11 -6.30 3.13
CA PHE A 87 -4.01 -7.61 3.79
C PHE A 87 -3.57 -8.71 2.82
N THR A 88 -3.84 -8.55 1.53
CA THR A 88 -3.38 -9.49 0.51
C THR A 88 -1.86 -9.46 0.35
N ASN A 89 -1.28 -10.62 0.04
CA ASN A 89 0.14 -10.79 -0.27
C ASN A 89 0.42 -10.81 -1.78
N HIS A 90 -0.63 -10.89 -2.59
CA HIS A 90 -0.56 -10.95 -4.05
C HIS A 90 -1.59 -9.99 -4.65
N ILE A 91 -1.19 -9.24 -5.67
CA ILE A 91 -2.12 -8.50 -6.53
C ILE A 91 -1.83 -8.80 -8.00
N ALA A 92 -2.85 -8.65 -8.83
CA ALA A 92 -2.67 -8.56 -10.26
C ALA A 92 -2.96 -7.13 -10.73
N LEU A 93 -2.16 -6.65 -11.68
CA LEU A 93 -2.30 -5.36 -12.32
C LEU A 93 -2.77 -5.57 -13.76
N THR A 94 -3.91 -5.00 -14.13
CA THR A 94 -4.32 -5.08 -15.53
C THR A 94 -3.47 -4.17 -16.39
N SER A 95 -3.16 -4.61 -17.60
CA SER A 95 -2.38 -3.80 -18.55
C SER A 95 -2.59 -4.30 -19.98
N SER A 96 -2.15 -3.52 -20.96
CA SER A 96 -2.09 -3.92 -22.37
C SER A 96 -0.75 -3.52 -22.95
N ALA A 97 -0.09 -4.41 -23.69
CA ALA A 97 1.23 -4.15 -24.29
C ALA A 97 2.24 -3.56 -23.28
N SER A 98 2.25 -4.09 -22.06
CA SER A 98 3.06 -3.61 -20.92
C SER A 98 2.90 -2.12 -20.61
N GLU A 99 1.69 -1.60 -20.85
CA GLU A 99 1.26 -0.24 -20.54
C GLU A 99 0.07 -0.29 -19.58
N VAL A 100 0.15 0.53 -18.54
CA VAL A 100 -0.95 0.79 -17.60
C VAL A 100 -1.48 2.18 -17.89
N LEU A 101 -2.79 2.31 -18.08
CA LEU A 101 -3.49 3.58 -18.26
C LEU A 101 -4.41 3.89 -17.08
N VAL A 102 -4.39 5.16 -16.69
CA VAL A 102 -5.37 5.74 -15.76
C VAL A 102 -6.79 5.55 -16.30
N ASN A 103 -7.74 5.24 -15.41
CA ASN A 103 -9.17 4.97 -15.62
C ASN A 103 -9.52 3.71 -16.42
N PHE A 104 -8.55 3.05 -17.07
CA PHE A 104 -8.80 1.82 -17.83
C PHE A 104 -8.29 0.59 -17.10
N ASP A 105 -7.11 0.71 -16.49
CA ASP A 105 -6.48 -0.38 -15.78
C ASP A 105 -6.85 -0.41 -14.30
N ARG A 106 -6.66 -1.59 -13.71
CA ARG A 106 -7.21 -1.95 -12.41
C ARG A 106 -6.20 -2.75 -11.61
N VAL A 107 -6.30 -2.62 -10.29
CA VAL A 107 -5.66 -3.51 -9.33
C VAL A 107 -6.67 -4.57 -8.91
N LEU A 108 -6.24 -5.82 -8.94
CA LEU A 108 -7.02 -7.00 -8.57
C LEU A 108 -6.40 -7.58 -7.30
N THR A 109 -7.17 -7.63 -6.22
CA THR A 109 -6.75 -8.19 -4.92
C THR A 109 -7.10 -9.67 -4.75
N GLY A 110 -7.82 -10.23 -5.73
CA GLY A 110 -8.24 -11.64 -5.80
C GLY A 110 -9.75 -11.84 -5.56
N PRO A 111 -10.36 -12.94 -6.03
CA PRO A 111 -11.77 -13.22 -5.75
C PRO A 111 -12.02 -13.41 -4.24
N PRO A 112 -13.19 -12.98 -3.72
CA PRO A 112 -14.35 -12.41 -4.42
C PRO A 112 -14.32 -10.87 -4.50
N ASP A 113 -13.16 -10.24 -4.33
CA ASP A 113 -13.07 -8.78 -4.26
C ASP A 113 -13.26 -8.13 -5.64
N PRO A 114 -14.03 -7.03 -5.74
CA PRO A 114 -14.21 -6.33 -6.99
C PRO A 114 -12.91 -5.65 -7.45
N PRO A 115 -12.65 -5.53 -8.76
CA PRO A 115 -11.52 -4.79 -9.30
C PRO A 115 -11.52 -3.31 -8.88
N CYS A 116 -10.35 -2.75 -8.61
CA CYS A 116 -10.16 -1.37 -8.19
C CYS A 116 -9.56 -0.54 -9.32
N PHE A 117 -10.29 0.46 -9.82
CA PHE A 117 -9.84 1.28 -10.93
C PHE A 117 -8.68 2.19 -10.53
N ILE A 118 -7.70 2.33 -11.42
CA ILE A 118 -6.60 3.27 -11.23
C ILE A 118 -7.09 4.67 -11.60
N LYS A 119 -7.00 5.61 -10.66
CA LYS A 119 -7.48 6.99 -10.84
C LYS A 119 -6.35 7.96 -11.15
N GLN A 120 -5.16 7.72 -10.62
CA GLN A 120 -4.00 8.57 -10.86
C GLN A 120 -2.72 7.76 -10.70
N ILE A 121 -1.71 8.10 -11.50
CA ILE A 121 -0.37 7.54 -11.40
C ILE A 121 0.62 8.70 -11.29
N ARG A 122 1.58 8.62 -10.36
CA ARG A 122 2.65 9.61 -10.19
C ARG A 122 4.00 8.91 -10.06
N PRO A 123 5.07 9.38 -10.73
CA PRO A 123 6.41 8.88 -10.50
C PRO A 123 6.87 9.23 -9.08
N VAL A 124 7.61 8.34 -8.43
CA VAL A 124 8.13 8.55 -7.07
C VAL A 124 9.63 8.72 -7.10
N ASP A 125 10.11 9.81 -6.51
CA ASP A 125 11.53 10.02 -6.26
C ASP A 125 11.99 9.21 -5.03
N LEU A 126 12.46 7.98 -5.27
CA LEU A 126 12.90 7.07 -4.22
C LEU A 126 14.08 7.61 -3.38
N ALA A 127 14.86 8.57 -3.90
CA ALA A 127 15.95 9.17 -3.13
C ALA A 127 15.45 10.04 -1.96
N LYS A 128 14.21 10.52 -2.02
CA LYS A 128 13.55 11.27 -0.94
C LYS A 128 12.97 10.37 0.15
N LEU A 129 12.95 9.06 -0.04
CA LEU A 129 12.45 8.11 0.96
C LEU A 129 13.60 7.74 1.91
N ASN A 130 13.47 8.10 3.18
CA ASN A 130 14.45 7.86 4.26
C ASN A 130 14.79 6.38 4.52
N SER A 131 14.12 5.46 3.83
CA SER A 131 14.55 4.07 3.70
C SER A 131 14.06 3.59 2.34
N PRO A 132 14.96 3.14 1.45
CA PRO A 132 14.56 2.25 0.38
C PRO A 132 14.16 0.95 1.07
N GLN A 133 12.90 0.86 1.51
CA GLN A 133 12.33 -0.45 1.70
C GLN A 133 12.26 -1.03 0.29
N VAL A 134 13.28 -1.81 -0.05
CA VAL A 134 13.13 -2.90 -1.00
C VAL A 134 12.08 -3.78 -0.35
N GLY A 135 10.80 -3.44 -0.57
CA GLY A 135 9.69 -4.22 -0.05
C GLY A 135 9.97 -5.66 -0.43
N LYS A 136 10.03 -6.55 0.57
CA LYS A 136 10.18 -7.99 0.34
C LYS A 136 9.29 -8.31 -0.87
N PRO A 137 9.84 -8.85 -1.99
CA PRO A 137 9.10 -8.99 -3.22
C PRO A 137 7.74 -9.59 -2.92
N ARG A 138 6.70 -8.77 -3.08
CA ARG A 138 5.32 -9.24 -3.01
C ARG A 138 4.92 -9.54 -4.43
N ASP A 139 4.24 -10.66 -4.61
CA ASP A 139 3.91 -11.12 -5.95
C ASP A 139 2.98 -10.09 -6.61
N LEU A 140 3.43 -9.60 -7.76
CA LEU A 140 2.73 -8.66 -8.62
C LEU A 140 2.72 -9.25 -10.02
N GLU A 141 1.55 -9.69 -10.46
CA GLU A 141 1.38 -10.24 -11.80
C GLU A 141 0.73 -9.22 -12.74
N SER A 142 1.10 -9.26 -14.02
CA SER A 142 0.41 -8.54 -15.08
C SER A 142 -0.71 -9.40 -15.66
N VAL A 143 -1.93 -8.88 -15.69
CA VAL A 143 -3.08 -9.56 -16.32
C VAL A 143 -3.55 -8.74 -17.52
N PRO A 144 -3.98 -9.37 -18.62
CA PRO A 144 -4.54 -8.65 -19.75
C PRO A 144 -5.71 -7.76 -19.34
N ARG A 145 -5.72 -6.52 -19.82
CA ARG A 145 -6.86 -5.61 -19.67
C ARG A 145 -8.13 -6.28 -20.19
N PRO A 146 -9.23 -6.32 -19.41
CA PRO A 146 -10.46 -6.92 -19.89
C PRO A 146 -11.01 -6.11 -21.06
N ALA A 147 -11.60 -6.82 -22.02
CA ALA A 147 -12.35 -6.20 -23.11
C ALA A 147 -13.53 -5.39 -22.54
N LYS A 148 -13.84 -4.27 -23.20
CA LYS A 148 -14.91 -3.36 -22.82
C LYS A 148 -16.28 -4.03 -22.88
#